data_AF-A0A7V0JFT7-F1
#
_entry.id   AF-A0A7V0JFT7-F1
#
_cell.length_a   1.000
_cell.length_b   1.000
_cell.length_c   1.000
_cell.angle_alpha   90.00
_cell.angle_beta   90.00
_cell.angle_gamma   90.00
#
_symmetry.space_group_name_H-M   'P 1'
#
loop_
_entity.id
_entity.type
_entity.pdbx_description
1 polymer ?
#
loop_
_entity_poly.entity_id
_entity_poly.type
_entity_poly.pdbx_seq_one_letter_code
_entity_poly.pdbx_strand_id
1 'polypeptide(L)'
;MNDSLKKFQRLLRELFQFDCADLDFGIYRIMNYRRGVIEKFITQDLPKGVAEELERGALADQSQATAELKEVKAQIGESLGPEALDTDGRLAEAYHGTLLGKKYIALKAKAAGGRGREAL
;
A
#
# COMPACT_ATOMS: atom_id res chain seq x y z
N MET A 1 3.95 -0.76 -11.95
CA MET A 1 2.59 -0.22 -12.17
C MET A 1 1.62 -1.22 -11.56
N ASN A 2 0.85 -0.85 -10.54
CA ASN A 2 0.09 -1.78 -9.69
C ASN A 2 -1.00 -2.52 -10.51
N ASP A 3 -0.93 -3.85 -10.63
CA ASP A 3 -1.84 -4.63 -11.48
C ASP A 3 -3.29 -4.55 -11.02
N SER A 4 -3.52 -4.37 -9.71
CA SER A 4 -4.84 -4.14 -9.14
C SER A 4 -5.46 -2.82 -9.61
N LEU A 5 -4.65 -1.76 -9.74
CA LEU A 5 -5.09 -0.46 -10.24
C LEU A 5 -5.51 -0.56 -11.72
N LYS A 6 -4.72 -1.26 -12.55
CA LYS A 6 -5.07 -1.50 -13.96
C LYS A 6 -6.38 -2.27 -14.09
N LYS A 7 -6.56 -3.31 -13.27
CA LYS A 7 -7.81 -4.09 -13.24
C LYS A 7 -9.00 -3.20 -12.85
N PHE A 8 -8.84 -2.35 -11.84
CA PHE A 8 -9.89 -1.44 -11.41
C PHE A 8 -10.26 -0.41 -12.47
N GLN A 9 -9.25 0.20 -13.12
CA GLN A 9 -9.46 1.10 -14.25
C GLN A 9 -10.19 0.42 -15.42
N ARG A 10 -9.92 -0.86 -15.70
CA ARG A 10 -10.64 -1.63 -16.72
C ARG A 10 -12.10 -1.84 -16.31
N LEU A 11 -12.36 -2.28 -15.08
CA LEU A 11 -13.72 -2.50 -14.58
C LEU A 11 -14.55 -1.21 -14.59
N LEU A 12 -13.96 -0.05 -14.31
CA LEU A 12 -14.65 1.23 -14.42
C LEU A 12 -15.05 1.54 -15.87
N ARG A 13 -14.18 1.24 -16.84
CA ARG A 13 -14.51 1.42 -18.27
C ARG A 13 -15.61 0.47 -18.74
N GLU A 14 -15.59 -0.77 -18.27
CA GLU A 14 -16.67 -1.75 -18.49
C GLU A 14 -17.99 -1.26 -17.87
N LEU A 15 -17.96 -0.79 -16.61
CA LEU A 15 -19.13 -0.29 -15.89
C LEU A 15 -19.77 0.91 -16.59
N PHE A 16 -18.95 1.84 -17.08
CA PHE A 16 -19.40 3.00 -17.82
C PHE A 16 -19.63 2.72 -19.31
N GLN A 17 -19.55 1.45 -19.73
CA GLN A 17 -19.83 0.98 -21.09
C GLN A 17 -19.10 1.81 -22.14
N PHE A 18 -17.78 1.97 -21.97
CA PHE A 18 -16.97 2.78 -22.87
C PHE A 18 -17.00 2.26 -24.31
N ASP A 19 -17.21 0.97 -24.52
CA ASP A 19 -17.30 0.37 -25.86
C ASP A 19 -18.66 0.61 -26.56
N CYS A 20 -19.65 1.15 -25.83
CA CYS A 20 -20.99 1.45 -26.31
C CYS A 20 -21.15 2.88 -26.84
N ALA A 21 -20.08 3.48 -27.39
CA ALA A 21 -20.03 4.89 -27.77
C ALA A 21 -21.03 5.33 -28.85
N ASP A 22 -21.53 4.40 -29.68
CA ASP A 22 -22.47 4.69 -30.75
C ASP A 22 -23.94 4.79 -30.30
N LEU A 23 -24.21 4.61 -29.00
CA LEU A 23 -25.56 4.68 -28.43
C LEU A 23 -25.92 6.13 -28.05
N ASP A 24 -26.77 6.77 -28.86
CA ASP A 24 -27.16 8.19 -28.68
C ASP A 24 -28.56 8.41 -28.08
N PHE A 25 -29.06 7.45 -27.30
CA PHE A 25 -30.37 7.56 -26.64
C PHE A 25 -30.30 7.43 -25.12
N GLY A 26 -31.28 8.01 -24.43
CA GLY A 26 -31.43 7.89 -22.98
C GLY A 26 -30.18 8.31 -22.20
N ILE A 27 -29.78 7.49 -21.22
CA ILE A 27 -28.64 7.76 -20.33
C ILE A 27 -27.30 7.77 -21.09
N TYR A 28 -27.19 7.08 -22.22
CA TYR A 28 -25.97 7.00 -23.02
C TYR A 28 -25.55 8.34 -23.60
N ARG A 29 -26.52 9.22 -23.90
CA ARG A 29 -26.23 10.58 -24.38
C ARG A 29 -25.49 11.42 -23.35
N ILE A 30 -25.86 11.29 -22.08
CA ILE A 30 -25.20 11.97 -20.96
C ILE A 30 -23.81 11.38 -20.74
N MET A 31 -23.70 10.05 -20.82
CA MET A 31 -22.43 9.33 -20.68
C MET A 31 -21.44 9.70 -21.79
N ASN A 32 -21.88 9.77 -23.03
CA ASN A 32 -21.07 10.21 -24.17
C ASN A 32 -20.61 11.66 -24.02
N TYR A 33 -21.50 12.56 -23.60
CA TYR A 33 -21.15 13.96 -23.34
C TYR A 33 -20.08 14.10 -22.24
N ARG A 34 -20.15 13.27 -21.20
CA ARG A 34 -19.20 13.28 -20.08
C ARG A 34 -18.00 12.35 -20.24
N ARG A 35 -17.91 11.62 -21.36
CA ARG A 35 -16.88 10.59 -21.61
C ARG A 35 -15.46 11.10 -21.40
N GLY A 36 -15.16 12.30 -21.89
CA GLY A 36 -13.84 12.92 -21.69
C GLY A 36 -13.51 13.19 -20.23
N VAL A 37 -14.50 13.61 -19.42
CA VAL A 37 -14.33 13.85 -17.98
C VAL A 37 -14.10 12.52 -17.25
N ILE A 38 -14.87 11.49 -17.59
CA ILE A 38 -14.75 10.16 -16.97
C ILE A 38 -13.42 9.51 -17.34
N GLU A 39 -12.98 9.61 -18.60
CA GLU A 39 -11.68 9.07 -19.03
C GLU A 39 -10.53 9.79 -18.31
N LYS A 40 -10.59 11.12 -18.19
CA LYS A 40 -9.62 11.89 -17.40
C LYS A 40 -9.59 11.43 -15.96
N PHE A 41 -10.76 11.23 -15.34
CA PHE A 41 -10.84 10.74 -13.97
C PHE A 41 -10.16 9.37 -13.82
N ILE A 42 -10.50 8.40 -14.69
CA ILE A 42 -9.95 7.04 -14.61
C ILE A 42 -8.43 7.02 -14.86
N THR A 43 -7.93 7.85 -15.78
CA THR A 43 -6.52 7.84 -16.19
C THR A 43 -5.61 8.69 -15.30
N GLN A 44 -6.11 9.81 -14.78
CA GLN A 44 -5.28 10.80 -14.10
C GLN A 44 -5.68 10.97 -12.63
N ASP A 45 -6.94 11.29 -12.36
CA ASP A 45 -7.36 11.74 -11.03
C ASP A 45 -7.45 10.57 -10.05
N LEU A 46 -7.95 9.41 -10.52
CA LEU A 46 -8.08 8.20 -9.71
C LEU A 46 -6.71 7.65 -9.26
N PRO A 47 -5.71 7.44 -10.15
CA PRO A 47 -4.38 7.01 -9.71
C PRO A 47 -3.73 7.97 -8.71
N LYS A 48 -3.91 9.28 -8.91
CA LYS A 48 -3.38 10.31 -8.00
C LYS A 48 -4.04 10.22 -6.63
N GLY A 49 -5.37 10.18 -6.57
CA GLY A 49 -6.10 10.06 -5.31
C GLY A 49 -5.76 8.78 -4.56
N VAL A 50 -5.66 7.65 -5.27
CA VAL A 50 -5.23 6.37 -4.66
C VAL A 50 -3.81 6.47 -4.10
N ALA A 51 -2.87 7.08 -4.83
CA ALA A 51 -1.51 7.28 -4.33
C ALA A 51 -1.48 8.18 -3.10
N GLU A 52 -2.17 9.33 -3.13
CA GLU A 52 -2.24 10.27 -2.01
C GLU A 52 -2.86 9.63 -0.76
N GLU A 53 -3.93 8.84 -0.90
CA GLU A 53 -4.57 8.19 0.26
C GLU A 53 -3.74 7.02 0.80
N LEU A 54 -3.02 6.29 -0.06
CA LEU A 54 -2.06 5.27 0.40
C LEU A 54 -0.85 5.92 1.10
N GLU A 55 -0.41 7.10 0.66
CA GLU A 55 0.64 7.90 1.30
C GLU A 55 0.19 8.60 2.59
N ARG A 56 -1.10 8.89 2.76
CA ARG A 56 -1.64 9.48 4.00
C ARG A 56 -2.13 8.44 5.00
N GLY A 57 -2.51 7.26 4.52
CA GLY A 57 -3.11 6.21 5.32
C GLY A 57 -2.09 5.34 6.07
N ALA A 58 -2.62 4.32 6.75
CA ALA A 58 -1.86 3.34 7.52
C ALA A 58 -0.76 2.60 6.73
N LEU A 59 -0.80 2.67 5.38
CA LEU A 59 0.22 2.11 4.51
C LEU A 59 1.53 2.90 4.53
N ALA A 60 1.48 4.23 4.70
CA ALA A 60 2.69 5.05 4.83
C ALA A 60 3.38 4.82 6.18
N ASP A 61 2.60 4.74 7.25
CA ASP A 61 3.08 4.33 8.57
C ASP A 61 3.68 2.92 8.54
N GLN A 62 3.06 1.99 7.79
CA GLN A 62 3.56 0.63 7.64
C GLN A 62 4.81 0.59 6.75
N SER A 63 4.85 1.35 5.66
CA SER A 63 6.00 1.51 4.76
C SER A 63 7.21 2.03 5.52
N GLN A 64 7.03 3.14 6.25
CA GLN A 64 8.06 3.73 7.08
C GLN A 64 8.50 2.77 8.19
N ALA A 65 7.55 2.12 8.89
CA ALA A 65 7.88 1.13 9.91
C ALA A 65 8.66 -0.06 9.33
N THR A 66 8.35 -0.51 8.10
CA THR A 66 9.11 -1.59 7.42
C THR A 66 10.50 -1.16 6.98
N ALA A 67 10.66 0.08 6.52
CA ALA A 67 11.96 0.65 6.15
C ALA A 67 12.85 0.80 7.38
N GLU A 68 12.33 1.38 8.46
CA GLU A 68 13.01 1.50 9.75
C GLU A 68 13.33 0.12 10.35
N LEU A 69 12.45 -0.87 10.20
CA LEU A 69 12.73 -2.25 10.60
C LEU A 69 13.94 -2.83 9.88
N LYS A 70 14.05 -2.56 8.57
CA LYS A 70 15.16 -3.06 7.74
C LYS A 70 16.48 -2.41 8.14
N GLU A 71 16.48 -1.11 8.41
CA GLU A 71 17.66 -0.40 8.92
C GLU A 71 18.09 -0.92 10.29
N VAL A 72 17.14 -1.05 11.23
CA VAL A 72 17.44 -1.58 12.56
C VAL A 72 17.94 -3.03 12.47
N LYS A 73 17.41 -3.83 11.54
CA LYS A 73 17.90 -5.19 11.28
C LYS A 73 19.37 -5.18 10.81
N ALA A 74 19.73 -4.26 9.93
CA ALA A 74 21.12 -4.11 9.47
C ALA A 74 22.05 -3.66 10.61
N GLN A 75 21.63 -2.66 11.40
CA GLN A 75 22.38 -2.18 12.57
C GLN A 75 22.57 -3.28 13.63
N ILE A 76 21.58 -4.16 13.80
CA ILE A 76 21.69 -5.31 14.69
C ILE A 76 22.74 -6.29 14.18
N GLY A 77 22.75 -6.60 12.87
CA GLY A 77 23.78 -7.46 12.28
C GLY A 77 25.19 -6.89 12.42
N GLU A 78 25.36 -5.58 12.27
CA GLU A 78 26.65 -4.90 12.39
C GLU A 78 27.13 -4.74 13.84
N SER A 79 26.22 -4.38 14.77
CA SER A 79 26.59 -4.03 16.15
C SER A 79 26.53 -5.20 17.13
N LEU A 80 25.60 -6.15 16.92
CA LEU A 80 25.36 -7.28 17.82
C LEU A 80 25.77 -8.63 17.20
N GLY A 81 26.19 -8.63 15.93
CA GLY A 81 26.65 -9.80 15.21
C GLY A 81 25.50 -10.66 14.62
N PRO A 82 25.83 -11.61 13.74
CA PRO A 82 24.84 -12.43 13.03
C PRO A 82 24.00 -13.33 13.95
N GLU A 83 24.46 -13.60 15.18
CA GLU A 83 23.71 -14.41 16.17
C GLU A 83 22.53 -13.67 16.81
N ALA A 84 22.42 -12.35 16.60
CA ALA A 84 21.34 -11.58 17.18
C ALA A 84 19.99 -11.84 16.52
N LEU A 85 19.97 -12.33 15.27
CA LEU A 85 18.74 -12.58 14.51
C LEU A 85 18.71 -14.01 13.99
N ASP A 86 17.66 -14.74 14.34
CA ASP A 86 17.39 -16.06 13.80
C ASP A 86 16.97 -15.99 12.32
N THR A 87 17.04 -17.12 11.64
CA THR A 87 16.56 -17.37 10.27
C THR A 87 15.12 -16.91 10.03
N ASP A 88 14.28 -16.97 11.07
CA ASP A 88 12.89 -16.46 11.09
C ASP A 88 12.76 -14.94 11.34
N GLY A 89 13.87 -14.20 11.44
CA GLY A 89 13.87 -12.77 11.77
C GLY A 89 13.37 -12.47 13.19
N ARG A 90 13.58 -13.41 14.12
CA ARG A 90 13.34 -13.22 15.56
C ARG A 90 14.64 -12.78 16.22
N LEU A 91 14.54 -11.77 17.06
CA LEU A 91 15.67 -11.29 17.86
C LEU A 91 15.91 -12.29 19.00
N ALA A 92 17.17 -12.64 19.29
CA ALA A 92 17.47 -13.52 20.41
C ALA A 92 17.15 -12.84 21.76
N GLU A 93 16.67 -13.61 22.75
CA GLU A 93 16.23 -13.09 24.05
C GLU A 93 17.35 -12.33 24.80
N ALA A 94 18.60 -12.73 24.62
CA ALA A 94 19.77 -12.06 25.17
C ALA A 94 19.87 -10.58 24.77
N TYR A 95 19.33 -10.22 23.60
CA TYR A 95 19.39 -8.87 23.04
C TYR A 95 18.10 -8.08 23.24
N HIS A 96 17.03 -8.67 23.80
CA HIS A 96 15.78 -7.98 24.12
C HIS A 96 15.98 -6.79 25.07
N GLY A 97 16.99 -6.86 25.95
CA GLY A 97 17.31 -5.79 26.90
C GLY A 97 18.01 -4.56 26.27
N THR A 98 18.58 -4.71 25.08
CA THR A 98 19.38 -3.66 24.42
C THR A 98 18.50 -2.57 23.80
N LEU A 99 19.03 -1.36 23.64
CA LEU A 99 18.30 -0.25 23.01
C LEU A 99 17.84 -0.60 21.60
N LEU A 100 18.69 -1.24 20.80
CA LEU A 100 18.37 -1.70 19.45
C LEU A 100 17.32 -2.82 19.47
N GLY A 101 17.42 -3.75 20.41
CA GLY A 101 16.49 -4.85 20.54
C GLY A 101 15.06 -4.42 20.89
N LYS A 102 14.91 -3.50 21.86
CA LYS A 102 13.61 -2.90 22.20
C LYS A 102 13.01 -2.15 21.01
N LYS A 103 13.82 -1.41 20.27
CA LYS A 103 13.38 -0.67 19.07
C LYS A 103 12.92 -1.63 17.96
N TYR A 104 13.62 -2.74 17.75
CA TYR A 104 13.25 -3.77 16.79
C TYR A 104 11.91 -4.45 17.13
N ILE A 105 11.70 -4.82 18.40
CA ILE A 105 10.43 -5.43 18.85
C ILE A 105 9.25 -4.45 18.69
N ALA A 106 9.45 -3.18 19.05
CA ALA A 106 8.43 -2.14 18.91
C ALA A 106 8.06 -1.89 17.43
N LEU A 107 9.05 -1.80 16.53
CA LEU A 107 8.83 -1.65 15.10
C LEU A 107 8.16 -2.88 14.48
N LYS A 108 8.53 -4.10 14.92
CA LYS A 108 7.87 -5.34 14.51
C LYS A 108 6.42 -5.40 14.94
N ALA A 109 6.10 -4.96 16.15
CA ALA A 109 4.72 -4.84 16.62
C ALA A 109 3.93 -3.79 15.81
N LYS A 110 4.54 -2.63 15.51
CA LYS A 110 3.91 -1.56 14.70
C LYS A 110 3.65 -2.01 13.25
N ALA A 111 4.61 -2.70 12.63
CA ALA A 111 4.47 -3.25 11.27
C ALA A 111 3.45 -4.41 11.20
N ALA A 112 3.33 -5.22 12.26
CA ALA A 112 2.34 -6.30 12.37
C ALA A 112 0.91 -5.77 12.67
N GLY A 113 0.79 -4.73 13.50
CA GLY A 113 -0.48 -4.13 13.91
C GLY A 113 -1.30 -3.52 12.75
N GLY A 114 -0.65 -3.16 11.65
CA GLY A 114 -1.34 -2.71 10.43
C GLY A 114 -2.21 -3.78 9.77
N ARG A 115 -1.91 -5.08 9.95
CA ARG A 115 -2.71 -6.18 9.38
C ARG A 115 -3.99 -6.50 10.16
N GLY A 116 -4.21 -5.88 11.31
CA GLY A 116 -5.33 -6.19 12.21
C GLY A 116 -6.60 -5.36 12.01
N ARG A 117 -6.56 -4.31 11.17
CA ARG A 117 -7.70 -3.38 10.97
C ARG A 117 -8.45 -3.57 9.64
N GLU A 118 -8.14 -4.63 8.89
CA GLU A 118 -8.87 -5.03 7.66
C GLU A 118 -9.99 -6.06 7.91
N ALA A 119 -10.30 -6.38 9.17
CA ALA A 119 -11.36 -7.33 9.52
C ALA A 119 -12.40 -6.69 10.45
N LEU A 120 -13.07 -5.63 10.01
CA LEU A 120 -14.37 -5.18 10.50
C LEU A 120 -15.21 -4.63 9.35
#